data_AF-A0A9E4PB38-F1
#
_entry.id   AF-A0A9E4PB38-F1
#
_cell.length_a   1.000
_cell.length_b   1.000
_cell.length_c   1.000
_cell.angle_alpha   90.00
_cell.angle_beta   90.00
_cell.angle_gamma   90.00
#
_symmetry.space_group_name_H-M   'P 1'
#
loop_
_entity.id
_entity.type
_entity.pdbx_description
1 polymer ?
#
loop_
_entity_poly.entity_id
_entity_poly.type
_entity_poly.pdbx_seq_one_letter_code
_entity_poly.pdbx_strand_id
1 'polypeptide(L)'
;MLQQTQADRVIPKYREFLQWFPDFRSLAQASTGDVIRAWSPLGYNMRAVRLHRLARQVMERFDGRLPQDAESLRGLDGVGEYTASAVACFAFG
;
A
#
# COMPACT_ATOMS: atom_id res chain seq x y z
N MET A 1 4.19 4.73 -1.80
CA MET A 1 4.25 5.85 -2.77
C MET A 1 5.64 6.49 -2.88
N LEU A 2 6.37 6.68 -1.77
CA LEU A 2 7.69 7.35 -1.76
C LEU A 2 8.85 6.61 -2.45
N GLN A 3 8.67 5.32 -2.80
CA GLN A 3 9.70 4.56 -3.53
C GLN A 3 9.98 5.21 -4.89
N GLN A 4 11.16 5.82 -5.07
CA GLN A 4 11.54 6.51 -6.32
C GLN A 4 10.56 7.65 -6.71
N THR A 5 9.95 8.32 -5.73
CA THR A 5 9.07 9.47 -5.97
C THR A 5 9.30 10.50 -4.86
N GLN A 6 9.55 11.75 -5.23
CA GLN A 6 9.80 12.84 -4.28
C GLN A 6 8.57 13.11 -3.40
N ALA A 7 8.80 13.49 -2.15
CA ALA A 7 7.76 13.63 -1.13
C ALA A 7 6.73 14.71 -1.46
N ASP A 8 7.17 15.85 -1.99
CA ASP A 8 6.35 16.96 -2.49
C ASP A 8 5.29 16.49 -3.51
N ARG A 9 5.65 15.58 -4.40
CA ARG A 9 4.73 14.96 -5.38
C ARG A 9 3.80 13.93 -4.74
N VAL A 10 4.28 13.22 -3.72
CA VAL A 10 3.50 12.17 -3.04
C VAL A 10 2.43 12.75 -2.12
N ILE A 11 2.72 13.81 -1.37
CA ILE A 11 1.82 14.38 -0.36
C ILE A 11 0.38 14.62 -0.87
N PRO A 12 0.15 15.39 -1.95
CA PRO A 12 -1.21 15.64 -2.42
C PRO A 12 -1.88 14.34 -2.88
N LYS A 13 -1.13 13.45 -3.52
CA LYS A 13 -1.68 12.21 -4.05
C LYS A 13 -1.98 11.17 -2.99
N TYR A 14 -1.17 11.10 -1.95
CA TYR A 14 -1.42 10.26 -0.78
C TYR A 14 -2.73 10.66 -0.09
N ARG A 15 -2.98 11.97 0.07
CA ARG A 15 -4.23 12.49 0.65
C ARG A 15 -5.44 12.12 -0.20
N GLU A 16 -5.37 12.33 -1.51
CA GLU A 16 -6.43 11.94 -2.45
C GLU A 16 -6.69 10.43 -2.38
N PHE A 17 -5.64 9.61 -2.43
CA PHE A 17 -5.75 8.16 -2.41
C PHE A 17 -6.44 7.64 -1.12
N LEU A 18 -6.13 8.23 0.04
CA LEU A 18 -6.77 7.88 1.30
C LEU A 18 -8.24 8.32 1.39
N GLN A 19 -8.66 9.34 0.64
CA GLN A 19 -10.08 9.70 0.55
C GLN A 19 -10.88 8.63 -0.20
N TRP A 20 -10.27 8.02 -1.22
CA TRP A 20 -10.91 6.95 -2.01
C TRP A 20 -10.83 5.60 -1.29
N PHE A 21 -9.70 5.33 -0.63
CA PHE A 21 -9.41 4.05 0.01
C PHE A 21 -8.89 4.28 1.45
N PRO A 22 -9.80 4.58 2.40
CA PRO A 22 -9.42 4.88 3.79
C PRO A 22 -8.92 3.65 4.57
N ASP A 23 -9.18 2.44 4.09
CA ASP A 23 -8.79 1.19 4.74
C ASP A 23 -8.44 0.08 3.73
N PHE A 24 -7.94 -1.06 4.23
CA PHE A 24 -7.63 -2.20 3.37
C PHE A 24 -8.87 -2.81 2.71
N ARG A 25 -10.05 -2.72 3.33
CA ARG A 25 -11.29 -3.30 2.80
C ARG A 25 -11.73 -2.57 1.53
N SER A 26 -11.84 -1.25 1.59
CA SER A 26 -12.17 -0.38 0.45
C SER A 26 -11.16 -0.54 -0.68
N LEU A 27 -9.86 -0.61 -0.36
CA LEU A 27 -8.83 -0.86 -1.36
C LEU A 27 -8.95 -2.26 -2.00
N ALA A 28 -9.14 -3.32 -1.20
CA ALA A 28 -9.21 -4.69 -1.67
C ALA A 28 -10.43 -4.94 -2.60
N GLN A 29 -11.56 -4.29 -2.28
CA GLN A 29 -12.81 -4.38 -3.03
C GLN A 29 -12.81 -3.56 -4.34
N ALA A 30 -11.94 -2.56 -4.47
CA ALA A 30 -11.82 -1.77 -5.68
C ALA A 30 -11.39 -2.60 -6.90
N SER A 31 -11.71 -2.11 -8.10
CA SER A 31 -11.16 -2.67 -9.33
C SER A 31 -9.69 -2.26 -9.51
N THR A 32 -8.88 -3.11 -10.15
CA THR A 32 -7.48 -2.75 -10.46
C THR A 32 -7.39 -1.46 -11.28
N GLY A 33 -8.36 -1.21 -12.16
CA GLY A 33 -8.44 0.00 -12.98
C GLY A 33 -8.65 1.26 -12.13
N ASP A 34 -9.52 1.21 -11.13
CA ASP A 34 -9.76 2.34 -10.23
C ASP A 34 -8.54 2.64 -9.35
N VAL A 35 -7.85 1.60 -8.88
CA VAL A 35 -6.61 1.78 -8.11
C VAL A 35 -5.51 2.42 -8.96
N ILE A 36 -5.36 1.99 -10.23
CA ILE A 36 -4.40 2.62 -11.16
C ILE A 36 -4.79 4.07 -11.44
N ARG A 37 -6.08 4.36 -11.62
CA ARG A 37 -6.59 5.72 -11.86
C ARG A 37 -6.31 6.62 -10.66
N ALA A 38 -6.60 6.16 -9.45
CA ALA A 38 -6.31 6.85 -8.20
C ALA A 38 -4.80 7.01 -7.94
N TRP A 39 -3.94 6.20 -8.57
CA TRP A 39 -2.48 6.31 -8.46
C TRP A 39 -1.86 7.31 -9.46
N SER A 40 -2.52 7.56 -10.58
CA SER A 40 -2.05 8.48 -11.63
C SER A 40 -1.98 9.93 -11.12
N PRO A 41 -0.89 10.71 -11.32
CA PRO A 41 0.16 10.48 -12.33
C PRO A 41 1.51 10.00 -11.76
N LEU A 42 1.54 9.33 -10.60
CA LEU A 42 2.81 8.94 -9.94
C LEU A 42 3.69 7.96 -10.75
N GLY A 43 3.18 7.40 -11.84
CA GLY A 43 3.87 6.43 -12.68
C GLY A 43 4.12 5.10 -11.97
N TYR A 44 4.81 4.18 -12.67
CA TYR A 44 5.10 2.83 -12.18
C TYR A 44 3.84 2.13 -11.63
N ASN A 45 2.82 1.99 -12.48
CA ASN A 45 1.50 1.45 -12.10
C ASN A 45 1.55 0.06 -11.44
N MET A 46 2.62 -0.71 -11.68
CA MET A 46 2.85 -1.97 -10.98
C MET A 46 2.93 -1.82 -9.45
N ARG A 47 3.38 -0.67 -8.92
CA ARG A 47 3.34 -0.39 -7.47
C ARG A 47 1.89 -0.31 -6.96
N ALA A 48 0.99 0.29 -7.73
CA ALA A 48 -0.43 0.36 -7.40
C ALA A 48 -1.08 -1.03 -7.43
N VAL A 49 -0.78 -1.83 -8.46
CA VAL A 49 -1.28 -3.20 -8.60
C VAL A 49 -0.79 -4.09 -7.46
N ARG A 50 0.49 -3.99 -7.08
CA ARG A 50 1.04 -4.74 -5.94
C ARG A 50 0.41 -4.32 -4.62
N LEU A 51 0.23 -3.01 -4.39
CA LEU A 51 -0.46 -2.52 -3.20
C LEU A 51 -1.92 -3.02 -3.12
N HIS A 52 -2.61 -3.10 -4.26
CA HIS A 52 -3.96 -3.67 -4.33
C HIS A 52 -3.98 -5.16 -3.95
N ARG A 53 -3.04 -5.94 -4.48
CA ARG A 53 -2.88 -7.36 -4.12
C ARG A 53 -2.52 -7.53 -2.65
N LEU A 54 -1.64 -6.68 -2.11
CA LEU A 54 -1.31 -6.65 -0.69
C LEU A 54 -2.57 -6.42 0.15
N ALA A 55 -3.41 -5.45 -0.21
CA ALA A 55 -4.65 -5.19 0.51
C ALA A 55 -5.56 -6.43 0.55
N ARG A 56 -5.67 -7.17 -0.56
CA ARG A 56 -6.41 -8.43 -0.60
C ARG A 56 -5.78 -9.49 0.29
N GLN A 57 -4.46 -9.67 0.25
CA GLN A 57 -3.75 -10.59 1.15
C GLN A 57 -3.97 -10.24 2.63
N VAL A 58 -3.98 -8.95 2.97
CA VAL A 58 -4.25 -8.47 4.34
C VAL A 58 -5.68 -8.79 4.77
N MET A 59 -6.67 -8.61 3.89
CA MET A 59 -8.05 -8.99 4.17
C MET A 59 -8.21 -10.51 4.32
N GLU A 60 -7.62 -11.30 3.44
CA GLU A 60 -7.77 -12.76 3.39
C GLU A 60 -7.04 -13.48 4.54
N ARG A 61 -5.82 -13.06 4.87
CA ARG A 61 -4.94 -13.77 5.81
C ARG A 61 -4.92 -13.18 7.21
N PHE A 62 -5.28 -11.90 7.35
CA PHE A 62 -5.07 -11.15 8.59
C PHE A 62 -6.29 -10.31 9.00
N ASP A 63 -7.47 -10.59 8.44
CA ASP A 63 -8.75 -9.93 8.76
C ASP A 63 -8.66 -8.38 8.74
N GLY A 64 -7.94 -7.85 7.75
CA GLY A 64 -7.78 -6.40 7.57
C GLY A 64 -6.74 -5.74 8.48
N ARG A 65 -6.00 -6.52 9.29
CA ARG A 65 -4.93 -6.00 10.15
C ARG A 65 -3.56 -6.34 9.57
N LEU A 66 -2.67 -5.36 9.47
CA LEU A 66 -1.29 -5.65 9.09
C LEU A 66 -0.58 -6.44 10.22
N PRO A 67 0.27 -7.42 9.87
CA PRO A 67 1.16 -8.02 10.85
C PRO A 67 2.17 -6.98 11.36
N GLN A 68 2.62 -7.15 12.60
CA GLN A 68 3.45 -6.16 13.29
C GLN A 68 4.95 -6.39 13.10
N ASP A 69 5.34 -7.63 12.77
CA ASP A 69 6.73 -8.02 12.58
C ASP A 69 7.20 -7.89 11.13
N ALA A 70 8.46 -7.48 10.95
CA ALA A 70 9.06 -7.29 9.63
C ALA A 70 9.11 -8.59 8.81
N GLU A 71 9.23 -9.76 9.45
CA GLU A 71 9.28 -11.04 8.75
C GLU A 71 7.96 -11.35 8.04
N SER A 72 6.84 -11.25 8.75
CA SER A 72 5.50 -11.45 8.20
C SER A 72 5.16 -10.38 7.16
N LEU A 73 5.58 -9.13 7.36
CA LEU A 73 5.40 -8.05 6.39
C LEU A 73 6.10 -8.34 5.05
N ARG A 74 7.29 -8.96 5.05
CA ARG A 74 8.01 -9.36 3.81
C ARG A 74 7.27 -10.44 3.01
N GLY A 75 6.33 -11.15 3.63
CA GLY A 75 5.46 -12.12 2.96
C GLY A 75 4.32 -11.49 2.15
N LEU A 76 4.20 -10.16 2.12
CA LEU A 76 3.18 -9.42 1.37
C LEU A 76 3.70 -8.94 0.00
N ASP A 77 2.83 -8.91 -1.02
CA ASP A 77 3.22 -8.52 -2.37
C ASP A 77 3.76 -7.07 -2.43
N GLY A 78 4.94 -6.89 -3.04
CA GLY A 78 5.60 -5.60 -3.16
C GLY A 78 6.29 -5.06 -1.90
N VAL A 79 6.37 -5.84 -0.82
CA VAL A 79 7.08 -5.47 0.42
C VAL A 79 8.46 -6.11 0.44
N GLY A 80 9.49 -5.30 0.16
CA GLY A 80 10.89 -5.70 0.37
C GLY A 80 11.39 -5.36 1.77
N GLU A 81 12.63 -5.75 2.06
CA GLU A 81 13.31 -5.59 3.36
C GLU A 81 13.17 -4.18 3.96
N TYR A 82 13.47 -3.14 3.17
CA TYR A 82 13.36 -1.75 3.61
C TYR A 82 11.92 -1.38 3.99
N THR A 83 10.93 -1.72 3.15
CA THR A 83 9.53 -1.37 3.40
C THR A 83 9.00 -2.11 4.64
N ALA A 84 9.34 -3.39 4.80
CA ALA A 84 8.94 -4.16 5.98
C ALA A 84 9.52 -3.55 7.26
N SER A 85 10.82 -3.27 7.28
CA SER A 85 11.50 -2.66 8.42
C SER A 85 10.93 -1.28 8.76
N ALA A 86 10.72 -0.43 7.74
CA ALA A 86 10.15 0.89 7.93
C ALA A 86 8.72 0.82 8.47
N VAL A 87 7.87 -0.06 7.94
CA VAL A 87 6.49 -0.22 8.43
C VAL A 87 6.47 -0.76 9.85
N ALA A 88 7.26 -1.80 10.16
CA ALA A 88 7.36 -2.33 11.52
C ALA A 88 7.74 -1.22 12.52
N CYS A 89 8.83 -0.51 12.25
CA CYS A 89 9.34 0.55 13.12
C CYS A 89 8.37 1.74 13.27
N PHE A 90 7.82 2.26 12.18
CA PHE A 90 7.00 3.48 12.23
C PHE A 90 5.53 3.24 12.60
N ALA A 91 4.99 2.06 12.31
CA ALA A 91 3.58 1.76 12.60
C ALA A 91 3.40 1.03 13.94
N PHE A 92 4.39 0.27 14.41
CA PHE A 92 4.24 -0.64 15.56
C PHE A 92 5.29 -0.47 16.68
N GLY A 93 6.40 0.24 16.42
CA GLY A 93 7.45 0.52 17.41
C GLY A 93 8.60 -0.46 17.35
#